data_AF-A0A4Y1QW73-F1
#
_entry.id   AF-A0A4Y1QW73-F1
#
_cell.length_a   1.000
_cell.length_b   1.000
_cell.length_c   1.000
_cell.angle_alpha   90.00
_cell.angle_beta   90.00
_cell.angle_gamma   90.00
#
_symmetry.space_group_name_H-M   'P 1'
#
loop_
_entity.id
_entity.type
_entity.pdbx_description
1 polymer ?
#
loop_
_entity_poly.entity_id
_entity_poly.type
_entity_poly.pdbx_seq_one_letter_code
_entity_poly.pdbx_strand_id
1 'polypeptide(L)'
;MGRKRRRKRKEKEEELKLTFSTASARRNVHAAPGQVQRFFFFSAAARETISVITNDGRNIVGVLKGFDQATNIILDESHERVFSTKEGVQQLVLGLYIIRGDNISIVGELDADLDSTVDWSNMRAYPLKPVIH
;
A
#
# COMPACT_ATOMS: atom_id res chain seq x y z
N MET A 1 -5.27 20.44 -34.45
CA MET A 1 -6.13 20.87 -33.31
C MET A 1 -6.26 19.84 -32.17
N GLY A 2 -6.03 18.53 -32.38
CA GLY A 2 -6.26 17.48 -31.37
C GLY A 2 -5.21 17.30 -30.25
N ARG A 3 -3.93 17.65 -30.47
CA ARG A 3 -2.86 17.45 -29.47
C ARG A 3 -3.00 18.37 -28.23
N LYS A 4 -3.36 19.65 -28.42
CA LYS A 4 -3.60 20.60 -27.32
C LYS A 4 -4.81 20.21 -26.46
N ARG A 5 -5.86 19.64 -27.06
CA ARG A 5 -7.06 19.16 -26.34
C ARG A 5 -6.78 17.90 -25.51
N ARG A 6 -5.95 16.97 -26.01
CA ARG A 6 -5.50 15.79 -25.25
C ARG A 6 -4.64 16.16 -24.04
N ARG A 7 -3.74 17.14 -24.19
CA ARG A 7 -2.87 17.61 -23.11
C ARG A 7 -3.65 18.28 -21.97
N LYS A 8 -4.58 19.19 -22.31
CA LYS A 8 -5.50 19.80 -21.33
C LYS A 8 -6.40 18.79 -20.62
N ARG A 9 -6.79 17.71 -21.30
CA ARG A 9 -7.60 16.64 -20.70
C ARG A 9 -6.80 15.81 -19.70
N LYS A 10 -5.52 15.52 -19.99
CA LYS A 10 -4.61 14.84 -19.06
C LYS A 10 -4.29 15.70 -17.83
N GLU A 11 -3.97 16.98 -18.03
CA GLU A 11 -3.69 17.93 -16.94
C GLU A 11 -4.89 18.08 -16.00
N LYS A 12 -6.11 18.18 -16.56
CA LYS A 12 -7.36 18.24 -15.77
C LYS A 12 -7.67 16.94 -15.04
N GLU A 13 -7.25 15.80 -15.59
CA GLU A 13 -7.42 14.49 -14.97
C GLU A 13 -6.43 14.28 -13.81
N GLU A 14 -5.18 14.74 -13.94
CA GLU A 14 -4.21 14.80 -12.84
C GLU A 14 -4.65 15.75 -11.72
N GLU A 15 -5.16 16.93 -12.06
CA GLU A 15 -5.68 17.91 -11.10
C GLU A 15 -6.89 17.35 -10.34
N LEU A 16 -7.79 16.63 -11.02
CA LEU A 16 -8.89 15.91 -10.37
C LEU A 16 -8.35 14.85 -9.39
N LYS A 17 -7.37 14.04 -9.79
CA LYS A 17 -6.76 13.00 -8.94
C LYS A 17 -6.13 13.59 -7.68
N LEU A 18 -5.42 14.71 -7.81
CA LEU A 18 -4.81 15.45 -6.70
C LEU A 18 -5.89 16.03 -5.75
N THR A 19 -6.99 16.52 -6.32
CA THR A 19 -8.13 17.06 -5.57
C THR A 19 -8.88 15.96 -4.82
N PHE A 20 -9.04 14.76 -5.39
CA PHE A 20 -9.69 13.64 -4.69
C PHE A 20 -8.81 13.04 -3.58
N SER A 21 -7.50 12.98 -3.78
CA SER A 21 -6.53 12.60 -2.73
C SER A 21 -6.59 13.56 -1.53
N THR A 22 -6.61 14.88 -1.80
CA THR A 22 -6.74 15.90 -0.74
C THR A 22 -8.15 16.02 -0.15
N ALA A 23 -9.21 15.75 -0.91
CA ALA A 23 -10.60 15.77 -0.41
C ALA A 23 -10.94 14.55 0.45
N SER A 24 -10.34 13.38 0.18
CA SER A 24 -10.41 12.23 1.09
C SER A 24 -9.69 12.53 2.41
N ALA A 25 -8.52 13.19 2.34
CA ALA A 25 -7.81 13.66 3.54
C ALA A 25 -8.62 14.67 4.38
N ARG A 26 -9.51 15.47 3.75
CA ARG A 26 -10.37 16.45 4.44
C ARG A 26 -11.64 15.87 5.07
N ARG A 27 -12.07 14.65 4.73
CA ARG A 27 -13.25 14.01 5.35
C ARG A 27 -12.96 13.33 6.70
N ASN A 28 -11.70 13.26 7.12
CA ASN A 28 -11.27 12.61 8.37
C ASN A 28 -11.20 13.57 9.59
N VAL A 29 -11.96 14.67 9.62
CA VAL A 29 -11.82 15.73 10.64
C VAL A 29 -12.58 15.50 11.96
N HIS A 30 -13.05 14.29 12.27
CA HIS A 30 -13.65 13.98 13.58
C HIS A 30 -12.93 12.80 14.24
N ALA A 31 -11.77 13.07 14.85
CA ALA A 31 -11.08 12.13 15.73
C ALA A 31 -11.40 12.46 17.20
N ALA A 32 -11.71 11.43 18.00
CA ALA A 32 -11.81 11.53 19.45
C ALA A 32 -10.41 11.77 20.07
N PRO A 33 -10.31 12.44 21.23
CA PRO A 33 -9.03 12.70 21.87
C PRO A 33 -8.28 11.40 22.18
N GLY A 34 -7.03 11.27 21.70
CA GLY A 34 -6.15 10.13 21.98
C GLY A 34 -5.85 9.20 20.79
N GLN A 35 -6.49 9.39 19.63
CA GLN A 35 -6.10 8.65 18.41
C GLN A 35 -4.93 9.36 17.70
N VAL A 36 -3.80 8.65 17.57
CA VAL A 36 -2.74 9.06 16.63
C VAL A 36 -3.33 9.02 15.23
N GLN A 37 -3.50 10.18 14.61
CA GLN A 37 -4.10 10.29 13.29
C GLN A 37 -3.12 9.72 12.26
N ARG A 38 -3.28 8.44 11.91
CA ARG A 38 -2.53 7.81 10.82
C ARG A 38 -3.02 8.40 9.50
N PHE A 39 -2.28 9.38 9.00
CA PHE A 39 -2.47 9.94 7.67
C PHE A 39 -1.95 8.94 6.64
N PHE A 40 -2.86 8.18 6.03
CA PHE A 40 -2.58 7.42 4.82
C PHE A 40 -2.79 8.33 3.61
N PHE A 41 -1.71 8.70 2.94
CA PHE A 41 -1.77 9.43 1.68
C PHE A 41 -1.54 8.43 0.54
N PHE A 42 -2.60 7.76 0.12
CA PHE A 42 -2.59 7.03 -1.16
C PHE A 42 -2.98 8.01 -2.26
N SER A 43 -2.27 7.99 -3.38
CA SER A 43 -2.68 8.78 -4.52
C SER A 43 -3.99 8.17 -5.04
N ALA A 44 -4.97 9.00 -5.42
CA ALA A 44 -6.25 8.50 -5.93
C ALA A 44 -6.14 7.91 -7.36
N ALA A 45 -4.91 7.66 -7.85
CA ALA A 45 -4.63 7.39 -9.24
C ALA A 45 -4.10 5.97 -9.45
N ALA A 46 -4.98 5.11 -9.98
CA ALA A 46 -4.69 3.77 -10.49
C ALA A 46 -4.49 2.69 -9.41
N ARG A 47 -4.46 1.43 -9.86
CA ARG A 47 -4.31 0.23 -9.04
C ARG A 47 -2.94 0.26 -8.36
N GLU A 48 -2.85 0.84 -7.17
CA GLU A 48 -1.59 0.95 -6.43
C GLU A 48 -1.23 -0.42 -5.84
N THR A 49 -0.05 -0.91 -6.23
CA THR A 49 0.60 -2.01 -5.51
C THR A 49 1.12 -1.44 -4.20
N ILE A 50 0.77 -2.07 -3.09
CA ILE A 50 1.20 -1.64 -1.76
C ILE A 50 1.89 -2.79 -1.03
N SER A 51 2.80 -2.43 -0.13
CA SER A 51 3.38 -3.31 0.87
C SER A 51 2.74 -3.01 2.22
N VAL A 52 2.24 -4.04 2.89
CA VAL A 52 1.68 -3.97 4.23
C VAL A 52 2.58 -4.75 5.18
N ILE A 53 3.10 -4.09 6.21
CA ILE A 53 3.77 -4.75 7.32
C ILE A 53 2.78 -4.89 8.47
N THR A 54 2.58 -6.12 8.94
CA THR A 54 1.69 -6.44 10.06
C THR A 54 2.43 -6.42 11.40
N ASN A 55 1.70 -6.34 12.50
CA ASN A 55 2.27 -6.28 13.85
C ASN A 55 3.06 -7.52 14.24
N ASP A 56 2.79 -8.67 13.62
CA ASP A 56 3.54 -9.92 13.80
C ASP A 56 4.76 -10.04 12.87
N GLY A 57 5.06 -9.01 12.07
CA GLY A 57 6.27 -8.95 11.25
C GLY A 57 6.16 -9.57 9.86
N ARG A 58 4.93 -9.75 9.34
CA ARG A 58 4.74 -10.24 7.96
C ARG A 58 4.76 -9.07 6.98
N ASN A 59 5.28 -9.32 5.78
CA ASN A 59 5.27 -8.35 4.67
C ASN A 59 4.37 -8.89 3.55
N ILE A 60 3.24 -8.24 3.35
CA ILE A 60 2.24 -8.66 2.37
C ILE A 60 2.18 -7.60 1.27
N VAL A 61 2.43 -8.03 0.04
CA VAL A 61 2.39 -7.18 -1.14
C VAL A 61 1.18 -7.54 -1.98
N GLY A 62 0.46 -6.55 -2.50
CA GLY A 62 -0.67 -6.80 -3.38
C GLY A 62 -1.28 -5.52 -3.94
N VAL A 63 -2.28 -5.67 -4.80
CA VAL A 63 -3.02 -4.56 -5.40
C VAL A 63 -4.12 -4.12 -4.44
N LEU A 64 -4.07 -2.87 -3.98
CA LEU A 64 -5.10 -2.31 -3.12
C LEU A 64 -6.46 -2.25 -3.85
N LYS A 65 -7.48 -2.92 -3.30
CA LYS A 65 -8.86 -2.88 -3.82
C LYS A 65 -9.79 -2.03 -2.97
N GLY A 66 -9.49 -1.86 -1.70
CA GLY A 66 -10.31 -1.07 -0.81
C GLY A 66 -9.72 -0.98 0.58
N PHE A 67 -10.15 0.06 1.30
CA PHE A 67 -9.88 0.24 2.71
C PHE A 67 -11.07 0.95 3.37
N ASP A 68 -11.12 0.92 4.70
CA ASP A 68 -12.14 1.63 5.49
C ASP A 68 -11.51 2.54 6.55
N GLN A 69 -12.35 3.22 7.33
CA GLN A 69 -11.92 4.13 8.40
C GLN A 69 -11.19 3.42 9.55
N ALA A 70 -11.34 2.10 9.69
CA ALA A 70 -10.62 1.30 10.67
C ALA A 70 -9.27 0.81 10.13
N THR A 71 -8.89 1.22 8.92
CA THR A 71 -7.69 0.73 8.21
C THR A 71 -7.76 -0.77 7.90
N ASN A 72 -8.95 -1.37 7.81
CA ASN A 72 -9.03 -2.70 7.21
C ASN A 72 -8.65 -2.57 5.73
N ILE A 73 -7.83 -3.47 5.19
CA ILE A 73 -7.34 -3.42 3.82
C ILE A 73 -7.73 -4.69 3.06
N ILE A 74 -8.22 -4.51 1.84
CA ILE A 74 -8.46 -5.59 0.88
C ILE A 74 -7.37 -5.52 -0.20
N LEU A 75 -6.56 -6.57 -0.28
CA LEU A 75 -5.56 -6.77 -1.32
C LEU A 75 -6.02 -7.85 -2.28
N ASP A 76 -5.67 -7.71 -3.55
CA ASP A 76 -5.81 -8.74 -4.58
C ASP A 76 -4.44 -9.03 -5.19
N GLU A 77 -4.33 -10.15 -5.91
CA GLU A 77 -3.06 -10.62 -6.48
C GLU A 77 -1.92 -10.63 -5.43
N SER A 78 -2.28 -10.89 -4.18
CA SER A 78 -1.37 -10.67 -3.06
C SER A 78 -0.45 -11.88 -2.82
N HIS A 79 0.74 -11.59 -2.30
CA HIS A 79 1.71 -12.57 -1.84
C HIS A 79 2.43 -12.07 -0.58
N GLU A 80 2.87 -12.99 0.27
CA GLU A 80 3.73 -12.71 1.40
C GLU A 80 5.20 -12.86 1.02
N ARG A 81 6.03 -11.89 1.42
CA ARG A 81 7.50 -11.97 1.34
C ARG A 81 8.06 -12.51 2.64
N VAL A 82 8.56 -13.74 2.60
CA VAL A 82 9.18 -14.42 3.75
C VAL A 82 10.69 -14.24 3.68
N PHE A 83 11.24 -13.42 4.58
CA PHE A 83 12.67 -13.14 4.66
C PHE A 83 13.41 -14.21 5.46
N SER A 84 14.59 -14.61 4.98
CA SER A 84 15.47 -15.57 5.64
C SER A 84 16.93 -15.17 5.47
N THR A 85 17.76 -15.53 6.44
CA THR A 85 19.22 -15.38 6.35
C THR A 85 19.88 -16.56 5.63
N LYS A 86 19.15 -17.68 5.45
CA LYS A 86 19.65 -18.92 4.84
C LYS A 86 19.24 -19.03 3.37
N GLU A 87 18.00 -18.70 3.07
CA GLU A 87 17.37 -18.87 1.76
C GLU A 87 16.87 -17.54 1.20
N GLY A 88 16.59 -17.54 -0.11
CA GLY A 88 15.96 -16.41 -0.81
C GLY A 88 14.67 -15.99 -0.18
N VAL A 89 14.28 -14.74 -0.44
CA VAL A 89 12.95 -14.28 -0.10
C VAL A 89 11.95 -15.13 -0.87
N GLN A 90 11.12 -15.86 -0.13
CA GLN A 90 10.05 -16.65 -0.72
C GLN A 90 8.81 -15.77 -0.90
N GLN A 91 8.10 -15.95 -2.02
CA GLN A 91 6.83 -15.27 -2.29
C GLN A 91 5.69 -16.27 -2.20
N LEU A 92 4.96 -16.26 -1.08
CA LEU A 92 3.83 -17.15 -0.85
C LEU A 92 2.55 -16.50 -1.38
N VAL A 93 1.96 -17.06 -2.43
CA VAL A 93 0.74 -16.51 -3.07
C VAL A 93 -0.46 -16.66 -2.13
N LEU A 94 -1.20 -15.56 -1.95
CA LEU A 94 -2.41 -15.48 -1.12
C LEU A 94 -3.66 -15.16 -1.96
N GLY A 95 -3.52 -14.43 -3.07
CA GLY A 95 -4.65 -14.04 -3.93
C GLY A 95 -5.44 -12.86 -3.34
N LEU A 96 -6.76 -13.03 -3.16
CA LEU A 96 -7.58 -12.05 -2.45
C LEU A 96 -7.37 -12.20 -0.94
N TYR A 97 -6.89 -11.14 -0.28
CA TYR A 97 -6.50 -11.18 1.13
C TYR A 97 -7.01 -9.94 1.88
N ILE A 98 -7.60 -10.17 3.06
CA ILE A 98 -8.15 -9.10 3.90
C ILE A 98 -7.31 -9.00 5.17
N ILE A 99 -6.80 -7.82 5.46
CA ILE A 99 -6.01 -7.52 6.65
C ILE A 99 -6.84 -6.62 7.55
N ARG A 100 -7.01 -7.03 8.80
CA ARG A 100 -7.69 -6.24 9.82
C ARG A 100 -6.79 -5.10 10.29
N GLY A 101 -7.33 -3.88 10.39
CA GLY A 101 -6.53 -2.67 10.57
C GLY A 101 -5.77 -2.57 11.91
N ASP A 102 -6.26 -3.22 12.96
CA ASP A 102 -5.55 -3.35 14.24
C ASP A 102 -4.26 -4.16 14.15
N ASN A 103 -4.17 -5.06 13.16
CA ASN A 103 -2.97 -5.85 12.89
C ASN A 103 -1.98 -5.15 11.95
N ILE A 104 -2.26 -3.93 11.49
CA ILE A 104 -1.41 -3.22 10.52
C ILE A 104 -0.44 -2.29 11.22
N SER A 105 0.86 -2.48 10.96
CA SER A 105 1.93 -1.60 11.43
C SER A 105 2.26 -0.49 10.43
N ILE A 106 2.53 -0.85 9.17
CA ILE A 106 2.97 0.07 8.12
C ILE A 106 2.24 -0.27 6.83
N VAL A 107 1.91 0.75 6.04
CA VAL A 107 1.51 0.58 4.64
C VAL A 107 2.35 1.54 3.80
N GLY A 108 2.97 1.01 2.74
CA GLY A 108 3.79 1.78 1.82
C GLY A 108 3.40 1.52 0.37
N GLU A 109 3.36 2.57 -0.43
CA GLU A 109 3.23 2.48 -1.89
C GLU A 109 4.48 1.79 -2.47
N LEU A 110 4.28 0.89 -3.43
CA LEU A 110 5.35 0.24 -4.18
C LEU A 110 5.28 0.65 -5.65
N ASP A 111 6.42 1.08 -6.18
CA ASP A 111 6.62 1.17 -7.62
C ASP A 111 6.81 -0.24 -8.18
N ALA A 112 5.80 -0.75 -8.88
CA ALA A 112 5.79 -2.11 -9.41
C ALA A 112 6.91 -2.35 -10.45
N ASP A 113 7.27 -1.34 -11.23
CA ASP A 113 8.32 -1.47 -12.25
C ASP A 113 9.67 -1.63 -11.56
N LEU A 114 9.97 -0.78 -10.58
CA LEU A 114 11.21 -0.88 -9.79
C LEU A 114 11.27 -2.18 -8.98
N ASP A 115 10.16 -2.56 -8.33
CA ASP A 115 10.08 -3.77 -7.52
C ASP A 115 10.31 -5.05 -8.35
N SER A 116 9.90 -5.05 -9.62
CA SER A 116 10.14 -6.16 -10.55
C SER A 116 11.62 -6.36 -10.93
N THR A 117 12.46 -5.33 -10.76
CA THR A 117 13.90 -5.41 -11.05
C THR A 117 14.71 -6.02 -9.90
N VAL A 118 14.11 -6.17 -8.72
CA VAL A 118 14.78 -6.67 -7.52
C VAL A 118 14.85 -8.20 -7.56
N ASP A 119 16.06 -8.74 -7.40
CA ASP A 119 16.26 -10.19 -7.28
C ASP A 119 15.97 -10.68 -5.84
N TRP A 120 14.68 -10.94 -5.58
CA TRP A 120 14.21 -11.47 -4.31
C TRP A 120 14.78 -12.85 -3.98
N SER A 121 15.07 -13.67 -5.00
CA SER A 121 15.54 -15.05 -4.81
C SER A 121 16.96 -15.13 -4.22
N ASN A 122 17.78 -14.10 -4.47
CA ASN A 122 19.13 -13.99 -3.93
C ASN A 122 19.24 -13.01 -2.75
N MET A 123 18.17 -12.27 -2.43
CA MET A 123 18.13 -11.43 -1.25
C MET A 123 18.12 -12.27 0.04
N ARG A 124 18.88 -11.84 1.05
CA ARG A 124 18.94 -12.44 2.38
C ARG A 124 18.76 -11.35 3.44
N ALA A 125 17.86 -11.57 4.38
CA ALA A 125 17.60 -10.65 5.47
C ALA A 125 17.03 -11.39 6.69
N TYR A 126 17.17 -10.78 7.87
CA TYR A 126 16.47 -11.30 9.04
C TYR A 126 14.95 -11.15 8.87
N PRO A 127 14.14 -12.11 9.38
CA PRO A 127 12.72 -11.90 9.53
C PRO A 127 12.43 -10.61 10.30
N LEU A 128 11.35 -9.92 9.93
CA LEU A 128 10.95 -8.71 10.65
C LEU A 128 10.51 -9.10 12.06
N LYS A 129 10.88 -8.27 13.03
CA LYS A 129 10.46 -8.47 14.42
C LYS A 129 9.00 -8.02 14.59
N PRO A 130 8.24 -8.67 15.49
CA PRO A 130 6.94 -8.17 15.86
C PRO A 130 7.05 -6.80 16.55
N VAL A 131 5.98 -6.00 16.45
CA VAL A 131 5.86 -4.75 17.19
C VAL A 131 5.60 -5.06 18.67
N ILE A 132 6.36 -4.39 19.54
CA ILE A 132 6.21 -4.47 21.00
C ILE A 132 5.47 -3.20 21.44
N HIS A 133 4.32 -3.39 22.08
CA HIS A 133 3.47 -2.31 22.61
C HIS A 133 3.82 -1.97 24.06
#